data_AF-A0A936VT31-F1
#
_entry.id   AF-A0A936VT31-F1
#
_cell.length_a   1.000
_cell.length_b   1.000
_cell.length_c   1.000
_cell.angle_alpha   90.00
_cell.angle_beta   90.00
_cell.angle_gamma   90.00
#
_symmetry.space_group_name_H-M   'P 1'
#
loop_
_entity.id
_entity.type
_entity.pdbx_description
1 polymer ?
#
loop_
_entity_poly.entity_id
_entity_poly.type
_entity_poly.pdbx_seq_one_letter_code
_entity_poly.pdbx_strand_id
1 'polypeptide(L)'
;MNKLAATQYKFISPSDKASLIMQQAYLKYINDDNKKAESLYLSAIDIMKETEPCNLPNIYVKCIQLYAKLKDVKRVKEYANKAIHIADSCNIIKYKIYTYEMLEAAYIDLDSFKASVRVRKSLDTLTSVYNREQYALNLANLELKYNAEVNEKIASKQRFIHSLYTIAIIATSLIALILFFIGRKLRLQKEN
;
A
#
# COMPACT_ATOMS: atom_id res chain seq x y z
N MET A 1 10.77 -21.84 -11.81
CA MET A 1 12.06 -21.20 -12.13
C MET A 1 12.63 -21.62 -13.49
N ASN A 2 12.75 -22.92 -13.78
CA ASN A 2 13.34 -23.40 -15.04
C ASN A 2 12.64 -22.86 -16.31
N LYS A 3 11.30 -22.72 -16.28
CA LYS A 3 10.54 -22.12 -17.40
C LYS A 3 10.80 -20.61 -17.62
N LEU A 4 11.11 -19.84 -16.56
CA LEU A 4 11.44 -18.40 -16.66
C LEU A 4 12.91 -18.18 -17.06
N ALA A 5 13.81 -19.05 -16.60
CA ALA A 5 15.20 -19.06 -17.05
C ALA A 5 15.32 -19.38 -18.54
N ALA A 6 14.45 -20.28 -19.06
CA ALA A 6 14.39 -20.64 -20.47
C ALA A 6 13.98 -19.48 -21.40
N THR A 7 13.25 -18.47 -20.90
CA THR A 7 12.88 -17.26 -21.67
C THR A 7 13.88 -16.12 -21.51
N GLN A 8 15.05 -16.38 -20.90
CA GLN A 8 16.07 -15.37 -20.58
C GLN A 8 15.52 -14.14 -19.84
N TYR A 9 14.42 -14.29 -19.09
CA TYR A 9 13.83 -13.19 -18.34
C TYR A 9 13.40 -11.99 -19.23
N LYS A 10 13.13 -12.21 -20.52
CA LYS A 10 12.87 -11.17 -21.54
C LYS A 10 11.68 -10.22 -21.23
N PHE A 11 10.87 -10.54 -20.22
CA PHE A 11 9.69 -9.78 -19.80
C PHE A 11 9.70 -9.41 -18.30
N ILE A 12 10.85 -9.48 -17.64
CA ILE A 12 10.96 -9.28 -16.19
C ILE A 12 11.69 -7.97 -15.92
N SER A 13 11.10 -7.10 -15.11
CA SER A 13 11.75 -5.83 -14.75
C SER A 13 13.06 -6.09 -14.01
N PRO A 14 14.03 -5.17 -14.05
CA PRO A 14 15.24 -5.30 -13.24
C PRO A 14 14.98 -5.50 -11.74
N SER A 15 13.95 -4.84 -11.18
CA SER A 15 13.54 -5.02 -9.78
C SER A 15 13.00 -6.43 -9.51
N ASP A 16 12.17 -6.95 -10.40
CA ASP A 16 11.68 -8.33 -10.30
C ASP A 16 12.83 -9.35 -10.43
N LYS A 17 13.79 -9.09 -11.32
CA LYS A 17 15.01 -9.91 -11.46
C LYS A 17 15.81 -9.90 -10.16
N ALA A 18 16.04 -8.74 -9.55
CA ALA A 18 16.72 -8.63 -8.26
C ALA A 18 15.97 -9.41 -7.16
N SER A 19 14.65 -9.29 -7.12
CA SER A 19 13.79 -10.03 -6.19
C SER A 19 13.90 -11.55 -6.38
N LEU A 20 13.91 -12.04 -7.63
CA LEU A 20 14.11 -13.46 -7.92
C LEU A 20 15.50 -13.96 -7.50
N ILE A 21 16.56 -13.17 -7.75
CA ILE A 21 17.92 -13.51 -7.32
C ILE A 21 18.02 -13.55 -5.79
N MET A 22 17.40 -12.59 -5.09
CA MET A 22 17.31 -12.59 -3.62
C MET A 22 16.61 -13.86 -3.11
N GLN A 23 15.53 -14.31 -3.75
CA GLN A 23 14.85 -15.55 -3.35
C GLN A 23 15.73 -16.78 -3.60
N GLN A 24 16.50 -16.82 -4.69
CA GLN A 24 17.49 -17.87 -4.93
C GLN A 24 18.59 -17.85 -3.86
N ALA A 25 19.06 -16.66 -3.45
CA ALA A 25 20.02 -16.50 -2.38
C ALA A 25 19.47 -17.06 -1.06
N TYR A 26 18.19 -16.78 -0.75
CA TYR A 26 17.52 -17.34 0.42
C TYR A 26 17.46 -18.87 0.38
N LEU A 27 17.15 -19.45 -0.78
CA LEU A 27 17.21 -20.91 -0.96
C LEU A 27 18.62 -21.48 -0.75
N LYS A 28 19.68 -20.73 -1.05
CA LYS A 28 21.06 -21.15 -0.76
C LYS A 28 21.40 -21.03 0.72
N TYR A 29 20.96 -19.95 1.35
CA TYR A 29 21.13 -19.71 2.78
C TYR A 29 20.49 -20.82 3.65
N ILE A 30 19.26 -21.22 3.34
CA ILE A 30 18.57 -22.30 4.09
C ILE A 30 19.20 -23.68 3.87
N ASN A 31 19.95 -23.85 2.78
CA ASN A 31 20.68 -25.09 2.44
C ASN A 31 22.16 -25.02 2.85
N ASP A 32 22.52 -24.11 3.77
CA ASP A 32 23.87 -23.89 4.30
C ASP A 32 24.95 -23.51 3.27
N ASP A 33 24.59 -23.23 2.02
CA ASP A 33 25.48 -22.70 0.97
C ASP A 33 25.62 -21.17 1.13
N ASN A 34 26.19 -20.77 2.27
CA ASN A 34 26.27 -19.37 2.70
C ASN A 34 27.11 -18.51 1.75
N LYS A 35 28.17 -19.08 1.15
CA LYS A 35 29.02 -18.36 0.18
C LYS A 35 28.25 -18.03 -1.09
N LYS A 36 27.45 -18.97 -1.60
CA LYS A 36 26.62 -18.71 -2.78
C LYS A 36 25.44 -17.79 -2.45
N ALA A 37 24.86 -17.93 -1.26
CA ALA A 37 23.83 -17.03 -0.78
C ALA A 37 24.34 -15.58 -0.74
N GLU A 38 25.52 -15.35 -0.15
CA GLU A 38 26.17 -14.05 -0.09
C GLU A 38 26.35 -13.44 -1.48
N SER A 39 26.97 -14.18 -2.41
CA SER A 39 27.20 -13.72 -3.78
C SER A 39 25.90 -13.32 -4.50
N LEU A 40 24.84 -14.12 -4.33
CA LEU A 40 23.54 -13.82 -4.93
C LEU A 40 22.87 -12.60 -4.27
N TYR A 41 22.93 -12.45 -2.95
CA TYR A 41 22.42 -11.25 -2.28
C TYR A 41 23.14 -9.98 -2.74
N LEU A 42 24.47 -10.02 -2.86
CA LEU A 42 25.26 -8.88 -3.36
C LEU A 42 24.87 -8.53 -4.80
N SER A 43 24.69 -9.54 -5.67
CA SER A 43 24.21 -9.30 -7.03
C SER A 43 22.80 -8.70 -7.07
N ALA A 44 21.87 -9.15 -6.21
CA ALA A 44 20.55 -8.56 -6.11
C ALA A 44 20.59 -7.11 -5.61
N ILE A 45 21.47 -6.81 -4.65
CA ILE A 45 21.71 -5.46 -4.15
C ILE A 45 22.15 -4.53 -5.26
N ASP A 46 23.12 -4.94 -6.09
CA ASP A 46 23.65 -4.08 -7.14
C ASP A 46 22.60 -3.74 -8.19
N ILE A 47 21.75 -4.69 -8.58
CA ILE A 47 20.62 -4.42 -9.47
C ILE A 47 19.62 -3.48 -8.80
N MET A 48 19.22 -3.76 -7.55
CA MET A 48 18.18 -3.00 -6.86
C MET A 48 18.59 -1.55 -6.55
N LYS A 49 19.89 -1.30 -6.31
CA LYS A 49 20.43 0.06 -6.13
C LYS A 49 20.14 0.97 -7.32
N GLU A 50 20.24 0.44 -8.54
CA GLU A 50 20.09 1.22 -9.77
C GLU A 50 18.62 1.42 -10.15
N THR A 51 17.74 0.53 -9.69
CA THR A 51 16.37 0.44 -10.22
C THR A 51 15.32 0.91 -9.23
N GLU A 52 15.35 0.39 -8.00
CA GLU A 52 14.36 0.68 -6.96
C GLU A 52 15.05 0.72 -5.58
N PRO A 53 15.89 1.75 -5.33
CA PRO A 53 16.71 1.81 -4.12
C PRO A 53 15.88 1.81 -2.83
N CYS A 54 14.64 2.34 -2.84
CA CYS A 54 13.75 2.28 -1.68
C CYS A 54 13.34 0.85 -1.28
N ASN A 55 13.50 -0.14 -2.16
CA ASN A 55 13.22 -1.56 -1.89
C ASN A 55 14.46 -2.35 -1.42
N LEU A 56 15.65 -1.74 -1.39
CA LEU A 56 16.88 -2.35 -0.86
C LEU A 56 16.77 -2.90 0.57
N PRO A 57 16.00 -2.29 1.51
CA PRO A 57 15.85 -2.85 2.85
C PRO A 57 15.42 -4.32 2.84
N ASN A 58 14.57 -4.75 1.89
CA ASN A 58 14.16 -6.15 1.77
C ASN A 58 15.32 -7.12 1.55
N ILE A 59 16.36 -6.71 0.83
CA ILE A 59 17.54 -7.55 0.58
C ILE A 59 18.52 -7.43 1.76
N TYR A 60 18.73 -6.23 2.28
CA TYR A 60 19.64 -6.00 3.41
C TYR A 60 19.25 -6.76 4.67
N VAL A 61 17.95 -6.88 4.96
CA VAL A 61 17.54 -7.69 6.11
C VAL A 61 17.82 -9.17 5.93
N LYS A 62 17.89 -9.68 4.70
CA LYS A 62 18.37 -11.05 4.43
C LYS A 62 19.87 -11.19 4.65
N CYS A 63 20.64 -10.15 4.31
CA CYS A 63 22.06 -10.08 4.66
C CYS A 63 22.27 -10.10 6.18
N ILE A 64 21.44 -9.39 6.96
CA ILE A 64 21.48 -9.44 8.44
C ILE A 64 21.38 -10.89 8.94
N GLN A 65 20.41 -11.65 8.44
CA GLN A 65 20.22 -13.06 8.82
C GLN A 65 21.44 -13.92 8.44
N LEU A 66 21.94 -13.77 7.21
CA LEU A 66 23.13 -14.48 6.73
C LEU A 66 24.35 -14.20 7.63
N TYR A 67 24.63 -12.94 7.92
CA TYR A 67 25.82 -12.57 8.69
C TYR A 67 25.68 -12.89 10.18
N ALA A 68 24.47 -12.91 10.73
CA ALA A 68 24.22 -13.42 12.08
C ALA A 68 24.59 -14.91 12.19
N LYS A 69 24.17 -15.72 11.22
CA LYS A 69 24.53 -17.14 11.13
C LYS A 69 26.04 -17.35 11.01
N LEU A 70 26.73 -16.48 10.27
CA LEU A 70 28.19 -16.47 10.14
C LEU A 70 28.92 -15.86 11.35
N LYS A 71 28.18 -15.45 12.39
CA LYS A 71 28.71 -14.76 13.58
C LYS A 71 29.47 -13.45 13.26
N ASP A 72 29.20 -12.83 12.12
CA ASP A 72 29.80 -11.55 11.70
C ASP A 72 28.94 -10.35 12.18
N VAL A 73 29.16 -9.98 13.44
CA VAL A 73 28.46 -8.86 14.10
C VAL A 73 28.69 -7.53 13.37
N LYS A 74 29.85 -7.34 12.74
CA LYS A 74 30.18 -6.08 12.06
C LYS A 74 29.27 -5.90 10.85
N ARG A 75 29.14 -6.93 10.02
CA ARG A 75 28.27 -6.88 8.84
C ARG A 75 26.79 -6.85 9.21
N VAL A 76 26.36 -7.53 10.27
CA VAL A 76 24.99 -7.40 10.82
C VAL A 76 24.66 -5.93 11.07
N LYS A 77 25.53 -5.21 11.80
CA LYS A 77 25.33 -3.79 12.10
C LYS A 77 25.37 -2.91 10.85
N GLU A 78 26.29 -3.20 9.93
CA GLU A 78 26.42 -2.45 8.68
C GLU A 78 25.14 -2.52 7.84
N TYR A 79 24.62 -3.73 7.59
CA TYR A 79 23.42 -3.92 6.79
C TYR A 79 22.16 -3.41 7.49
N ALA A 80 22.07 -3.53 8.82
CA ALA A 80 21.00 -2.91 9.59
C ALA A 80 20.99 -1.39 9.45
N ASN A 81 22.16 -0.74 9.59
CA ASN A 81 22.26 0.72 9.45
C ASN A 81 21.89 1.17 8.03
N LYS A 82 22.34 0.45 7.00
CA LYS A 82 21.98 0.73 5.61
C LYS A 82 20.46 0.60 5.38
N ALA A 83 19.85 -0.46 5.89
CA ALA A 83 18.41 -0.69 5.74
C ALA A 83 17.57 0.38 6.47
N ILE A 84 17.96 0.76 7.69
CA ILE A 84 17.29 1.82 8.46
C ILE A 84 17.44 3.18 7.77
N HIS A 85 18.65 3.51 7.31
CA HIS A 85 18.91 4.77 6.63
C HIS A 85 18.04 4.94 5.37
N ILE A 86 17.93 3.90 4.55
CA ILE A 86 17.08 3.91 3.36
C ILE A 86 15.60 3.97 3.73
N ALA A 87 15.17 3.20 4.74
CA ALA A 87 13.79 3.23 5.22
C ALA A 87 13.39 4.63 5.69
N ASP A 88 14.29 5.33 6.39
CA ASP A 88 14.10 6.71 6.82
C ASP A 88 14.08 7.68 5.63
N SER A 89 15.04 7.57 4.69
CA SER A 89 15.07 8.47 3.52
C SER A 89 13.86 8.31 2.59
N CYS A 90 13.31 7.11 2.49
CA CYS A 90 12.14 6.81 1.68
C CYS A 90 10.81 6.97 2.45
N ASN A 91 10.85 7.30 3.75
CA ASN A 91 9.69 7.38 4.64
C ASN A 91 8.84 6.09 4.67
N ILE A 92 9.49 4.92 4.68
CA ILE A 92 8.83 3.60 4.69
C ILE A 92 9.03 2.94 6.05
N ILE A 93 8.20 3.31 7.03
CA ILE A 93 8.27 2.79 8.41
C ILE A 93 8.20 1.26 8.49
N LYS A 94 7.47 0.61 7.57
CA LYS A 94 7.38 -0.86 7.49
C LYS A 94 8.75 -1.51 7.30
N TYR A 95 9.65 -0.90 6.52
CA TYR A 95 11.01 -1.43 6.34
C TYR A 95 11.89 -1.22 7.57
N LYS A 96 11.66 -0.13 8.32
CA LYS A 96 12.32 0.08 9.61
C LYS A 96 11.90 -1.00 10.61
N ILE A 97 10.59 -1.22 10.77
CA ILE A 97 10.03 -2.29 11.60
C ILE A 97 10.64 -3.64 11.21
N TYR A 98 10.58 -4.00 9.93
CA TYR A 98 11.11 -5.28 9.46
C TYR A 98 12.62 -5.43 9.72
N THR A 99 13.38 -4.36 9.61
CA THR A 99 14.81 -4.36 9.96
C THR A 99 15.03 -4.63 11.45
N TYR A 100 14.26 -4.00 12.33
CA TYR A 100 14.38 -4.22 13.78
C TYR A 100 13.96 -5.66 14.16
N GLU A 101 12.95 -6.24 13.52
CA GLU A 101 12.59 -7.66 13.71
C GLU A 101 13.75 -8.60 13.37
N MET A 102 14.39 -8.38 12.20
CA MET A 102 15.50 -9.23 11.76
C MET A 102 16.77 -8.99 12.58
N LEU A 103 17.00 -7.76 13.05
CA LEU A 103 18.13 -7.43 13.92
C LEU A 103 17.96 -8.05 15.32
N GLU A 104 16.74 -8.13 15.82
CA GLU A 104 16.46 -8.78 17.10
C GLU A 104 16.75 -10.27 17.02
N ALA A 105 16.19 -10.95 16.01
CA ALA A 105 16.46 -12.36 15.74
C ALA A 105 17.96 -12.62 15.56
N ALA A 106 18.65 -11.77 14.80
CA ALA A 106 20.10 -11.85 14.64
C ALA A 106 20.86 -11.73 15.97
N TYR A 107 20.45 -10.84 16.88
CA TYR A 107 21.10 -10.75 18.19
C TYR A 107 20.81 -11.93 19.10
N ILE A 108 19.67 -12.60 18.96
CA ILE A 108 19.41 -13.89 19.62
C ILE A 108 20.37 -14.95 19.08
N ASP A 109 20.49 -15.06 17.75
CA ASP A 109 21.41 -16.00 17.10
C ASP A 109 22.88 -15.74 17.45
N LEU A 110 23.23 -14.51 17.80
CA LEU A 110 24.57 -14.08 18.24
C LEU A 110 24.77 -14.19 19.78
N ASP A 111 23.84 -14.82 20.51
CA ASP A 111 23.86 -14.95 21.98
C ASP A 111 23.95 -13.60 22.72
N SER A 112 23.51 -12.54 22.04
CA SER A 112 23.61 -11.15 22.46
C SER A 112 22.29 -10.66 23.05
N PHE A 113 21.78 -11.35 24.08
CA PHE A 113 20.45 -11.11 24.68
C PHE A 113 20.20 -9.65 25.07
N LYS A 114 21.18 -8.97 25.70
CA LYS A 114 21.05 -7.55 26.07
C LYS A 114 20.84 -6.65 24.85
N ALA A 115 21.45 -6.97 23.71
CA ALA A 115 21.24 -6.23 22.47
C ALA A 115 19.86 -6.52 21.88
N SER A 116 19.42 -7.79 21.89
CA SER A 116 18.07 -8.19 21.48
C SER A 116 16.98 -7.41 22.25
N VAL A 117 17.07 -7.33 23.58
CA VAL A 117 16.09 -6.60 24.40
C VAL A 117 16.06 -5.11 24.07
N ARG A 118 17.22 -4.49 23.78
CA ARG A 118 17.25 -3.08 23.34
C ARG A 118 16.57 -2.88 22.00
N VAL A 119 16.81 -3.78 21.05
CA VAL A 119 16.18 -3.75 19.72
C VAL A 119 14.66 -3.97 19.83
N ARG A 120 14.20 -4.90 20.68
CA ARG A 120 12.78 -5.12 20.97
C ARG A 120 12.08 -3.84 21.45
N LYS A 121 12.69 -3.10 22.37
CA LYS A 121 12.12 -1.82 22.85
C LYS A 121 11.91 -0.81 21.71
N SER A 122 12.86 -0.73 20.77
CA SER A 122 12.72 0.11 19.58
C SER A 122 11.61 -0.40 18.65
N LEU A 123 11.54 -1.72 18.45
CA LEU A 123 10.50 -2.37 17.65
C LEU A 123 9.11 -2.09 18.20
N ASP A 124 8.87 -2.29 19.51
CA ASP A 124 7.57 -2.07 20.14
C ASP A 124 7.12 -0.61 19.99
N THR A 125 8.05 0.33 20.11
CA THR A 125 7.79 1.77 19.91
C THR A 125 7.37 2.06 18.47
N LEU A 126 8.10 1.54 17.48
CA LEU A 126 7.80 1.74 16.06
C LEU A 126 6.46 1.12 15.67
N THR A 127 6.18 -0.10 16.13
CA THR A 127 4.92 -0.79 15.88
C THR A 127 3.74 -0.04 16.50
N SER A 128 3.90 0.54 17.70
CA SER A 128 2.88 1.39 18.31
C SER A 128 2.57 2.64 17.46
N VAL A 129 3.60 3.31 16.94
CA VAL A 129 3.44 4.46 16.02
C VAL A 129 2.69 4.03 14.76
N TYR A 130 3.17 2.98 14.08
CA TYR A 130 2.57 2.46 12.85
C TYR A 130 1.10 2.07 13.03
N ASN A 131 0.76 1.39 14.13
CA ASN A 131 -0.61 0.98 14.40
C ASN A 131 -1.54 2.18 14.63
N ARG A 132 -1.06 3.25 15.28
CA ARG A 132 -1.84 4.48 15.46
C ARG A 132 -2.08 5.20 14.13
N GLU A 133 -1.05 5.31 13.29
CA GLU A 133 -1.17 5.89 11.95
C GLU A 133 -2.17 5.11 11.08
N GLN A 134 -2.07 3.77 11.10
CA GLN A 134 -2.99 2.91 10.36
C GLN A 134 -4.44 3.04 10.85
N TYR A 135 -4.64 3.12 12.17
CA TYR A 135 -5.97 3.33 12.74
C TYR A 135 -6.57 4.68 12.33
N ALA A 136 -5.78 5.77 12.39
CA ALA A 136 -6.22 7.09 11.96
C ALA A 136 -6.61 7.12 10.48
N LEU A 137 -5.82 6.47 9.62
CA LEU A 137 -6.13 6.34 8.19
C LEU A 137 -7.43 5.57 7.96
N ASN A 138 -7.64 4.47 8.69
CA ASN A 138 -8.86 3.68 8.58
C ASN A 138 -10.09 4.47 9.02
N LEU A 139 -9.97 5.28 10.09
CA LEU A 139 -11.04 6.14 10.57
C LEU A 139 -11.39 7.22 9.54
N ALA A 140 -10.39 7.91 8.99
CA ALA A 140 -10.61 8.92 7.95
C ALA A 140 -11.28 8.32 6.70
N ASN A 141 -10.86 7.12 6.28
CA ASN A 141 -11.50 6.39 5.18
C ASN A 141 -12.95 6.00 5.48
N LEU A 142 -13.26 5.65 6.73
CA LEU A 142 -14.62 5.35 7.16
C LEU A 142 -15.50 6.60 7.12
N GLU A 143 -15.00 7.74 7.61
CA GLU A 143 -15.69 9.03 7.55
C GLU A 143 -15.96 9.46 6.10
N LEU A 144 -14.99 9.30 5.20
CA LEU A 144 -15.16 9.58 3.77
C LEU A 144 -16.28 8.72 3.15
N LYS A 145 -16.31 7.42 3.44
CA LYS A 145 -17.37 6.52 2.96
C LYS A 145 -18.73 6.91 3.50
N TYR A 146 -18.82 7.18 4.80
CA TYR A 146 -20.06 7.62 5.43
C TYR A 146 -20.60 8.92 4.81
N ASN A 147 -19.73 9.92 4.63
CA ASN A 147 -20.11 11.19 4.01
C ASN A 147 -20.55 11.01 2.56
N ALA A 148 -19.89 10.13 1.80
CA ALA A 148 -20.31 9.79 0.44
C ALA A 148 -21.73 9.19 0.41
N GLU A 149 -22.04 8.23 1.30
CA GLU A 149 -23.38 7.65 1.40
C GLU A 149 -24.45 8.66 1.81
N VAL A 150 -24.15 9.54 2.76
CA VAL A 150 -25.06 10.61 3.19
C VAL A 150 -25.32 11.58 2.05
N ASN A 151 -24.27 12.02 1.34
CA ASN A 151 -24.39 12.91 0.20
C ASN A 151 -25.17 12.27 -0.95
N GLU A 152 -24.98 10.97 -1.21
CA GLU A 152 -25.76 10.24 -2.20
C GLU A 152 -27.25 10.18 -1.82
N LYS A 153 -27.56 9.93 -0.54
CA LYS A 153 -28.95 9.96 -0.03
C LYS A 153 -29.58 11.35 -0.13
N ILE A 154 -28.82 12.40 0.14
CA ILE A 154 -29.29 13.79 -0.01
C ILE A 154 -29.54 14.08 -1.49
N ALA A 155 -28.59 13.74 -2.37
CA ALA A 155 -28.71 13.93 -3.81
C ALA A 155 -29.86 13.13 -4.42
N SER A 156 -30.12 11.90 -3.95
CA SER A 156 -31.26 11.10 -4.41
C SER A 156 -32.60 11.71 -3.96
N LYS A 157 -32.69 12.18 -2.71
CA LYS A 157 -33.86 12.94 -2.22
C LYS A 157 -34.07 14.23 -3.01
N GLN A 158 -33.02 14.99 -3.28
CA GLN A 158 -33.11 16.21 -4.07
C GLN A 158 -33.55 15.92 -5.51
N ARG A 159 -33.01 14.88 -6.16
CA ARG A 159 -33.45 14.43 -7.48
C ARG A 159 -34.93 14.03 -7.48
N PHE A 160 -35.38 13.31 -6.44
CA PHE A 160 -36.79 12.95 -6.27
C PHE A 160 -37.69 14.18 -6.12
N ILE A 161 -37.34 15.10 -5.22
CA ILE A 161 -38.08 16.35 -5.02
C ILE A 161 -38.13 17.17 -6.31
N HIS A 162 -36.99 17.32 -7.00
CA HIS A 162 -36.92 18.02 -8.28
C HIS A 162 -37.83 17.39 -9.34
N SER A 163 -37.85 16.05 -9.40
CA SER A 163 -38.72 15.32 -10.32
C SER A 163 -40.22 15.58 -10.05
N LEU A 164 -40.61 15.65 -8.78
CA LEU A 164 -42.00 15.98 -8.39
C LEU A 164 -42.37 17.41 -8.82
N TYR A 165 -41.48 18.38 -8.59
CA TYR A 165 -41.72 19.76 -9.05
C TYR A 165 -41.86 19.85 -10.56
N THR A 166 -41.00 19.17 -11.33
CA THR A 166 -41.12 19.15 -12.79
C THR A 166 -42.44 18.55 -13.27
N ILE A 167 -42.93 17.47 -12.64
CA ILE A 167 -44.23 16.86 -12.98
C ILE A 167 -45.38 17.83 -12.66
N ALA A 168 -45.35 18.51 -11.51
CA ALA A 168 -46.38 19.47 -11.12
C ALA A 168 -46.46 20.67 -12.09
N ILE A 169 -45.31 21.18 -12.55
CA ILE A 169 -45.25 22.28 -13.53
C ILE A 169 -45.86 21.85 -14.87
N ILE A 170 -45.56 20.63 -15.34
CA ILE A 170 -46.13 20.10 -16.59
C ILE A 170 -47.65 19.95 -16.48
N ALA A 171 -48.13 19.38 -15.37
CA ALA A 171 -49.56 19.16 -15.14
C ALA A 171 -50.35 20.49 -15.09
N THR A 172 -49.83 21.48 -14.36
CA THR A 172 -50.47 22.82 -14.27
C THR A 172 -50.49 23.54 -15.61
N SER A 173 -49.41 23.44 -16.40
CA SER A 173 -49.33 24.01 -17.76
C SER A 173 -50.35 23.39 -18.71
N LEU A 174 -50.55 22.06 -18.65
CA LEU A 174 -51.56 21.35 -19.44
C LEU A 174 -52.99 21.78 -19.08
N ILE A 175 -53.29 21.90 -17.79
CA ILE A 175 -54.60 22.36 -17.32
C ILE A 175 -54.88 23.79 -17.80
N ALA A 176 -53.90 24.69 -17.69
CA ALA A 176 -54.05 26.07 -18.20
C ALA A 176 -54.30 26.11 -19.71
N LEU A 177 -53.62 25.26 -20.48
CA LEU A 177 -53.83 25.09 -21.92
C LEU A 177 -55.25 24.62 -22.25
N ILE A 178 -55.76 23.61 -21.54
CA ILE A 178 -57.12 23.11 -21.70
C ILE A 178 -58.15 24.20 -21.39
N LEU A 179 -57.99 24.92 -20.27
CA LEU A 179 -58.88 26.01 -19.88
C LEU A 179 -58.85 27.15 -20.90
N PHE A 180 -57.69 27.48 -21.46
CA PHE A 180 -57.55 28.47 -22.53
C PHE A 180 -58.35 28.07 -23.79
N PHE A 181 -58.24 26.81 -24.22
CA PHE A 181 -59.00 26.31 -25.37
C PHE A 181 -60.51 26.28 -25.12
N ILE A 182 -60.95 25.88 -23.92
CA ILE A 182 -62.38 25.90 -23.54
C ILE A 182 -62.91 27.33 -23.52
N GLY A 183 -62.18 28.26 -22.88
CA GLY A 183 -62.56 29.67 -22.81
C GLY A 183 -62.66 30.32 -24.20
N ARG A 184 -61.70 30.02 -25.09
CA ARG A 184 -61.72 30.48 -26.49
C ARG A 184 -62.93 29.93 -27.25
N LYS A 185 -63.27 28.65 -27.07
CA LYS A 185 -64.45 28.03 -27.71
C LYS A 185 -65.76 28.66 -27.24
N LEU A 186 -65.91 28.90 -25.93
CA LEU A 186 -67.10 29.56 -25.36
C LEU A 186 -67.24 31.01 -25.86
N ARG A 187 -66.13 31.74 -26.07
CA ARG A 187 -66.15 33.10 -26.60
C ARG A 187 -66.66 33.14 -28.05
N LEU A 188 -66.18 32.23 -28.89
CA LEU A 188 -66.62 32.07 -30.29
C LEU A 188 -68.11 31.68 -30.41
N GLN A 189 -68.66 30.94 -29.43
CA GLN A 189 -70.08 30.61 -29.41
C GLN A 189 -70.98 31.76 -28.93
N LYS A 190 -70.41 32.81 -28.33
CA LYS A 190 -71.15 33.98 -27.82
C LYS A 190 -71.22 35.13 -28.84
N GLU A 191 -70.40 35.08 -29.89
CA GLU A 191 -70.32 36.06 -30.98
C GLU A 191 -71.10 35.63 -32.24
N ASN A 192 -71.73 34.44 -32.22
CA ASN A 192 -72.73 33.96 -33.19
C ASN A 192 -74.12 33.97 -32.54
#